data_AF-A0A7I7NLN5-F1
#
_entry.id   AF-A0A7I7NLN5-F1
#
_cell.length_a   1.000
_cell.length_b   1.000
_cell.length_c   1.000
_cell.angle_alpha   90.00
_cell.angle_beta   90.00
_cell.angle_gamma   90.00
#
_symmetry.space_group_name_H-M   'P 1'
#
loop_
_entity.id
_entity.type
_entity.pdbx_description
1 polymer ?
#
loop_
_entity_poly.entity_id
_entity_poly.type
_entity_poly.pdbx_seq_one_letter_code
_entity_poly.pdbx_strand_id
1 'polypeptide(L)'
;MRNVRLWRALLGVDRRTVIEDIEFAEDGDGAELVVARVRSRSGMSGRCGRCQRKAPWYDRGEGPRRWRGLDLGTIRVFLEAEAPRVNCPPMGRPW
;
A
#
# COMPACT_ATOMS: atom_id res chain seq x y z
N MET A 1 -16.13 1.96 -4.83
CA MET A 1 -15.29 2.07 -6.05
C MET A 1 -15.85 1.18 -7.16
N ARG A 2 -16.10 1.74 -8.36
CA ARG A 2 -16.43 0.95 -9.56
C ARG A 2 -15.16 0.33 -10.14
N ASN A 3 -15.26 -0.78 -10.87
CA ASN A 3 -14.13 -1.42 -11.57
C ASN A 3 -12.97 -1.92 -10.68
N VAL A 4 -13.22 -2.25 -9.40
CA VAL A 4 -12.18 -2.75 -8.47
C VAL A 4 -11.41 -3.96 -9.01
N ARG A 5 -12.06 -4.83 -9.80
CA ARG A 5 -11.38 -5.99 -10.42
C ARG A 5 -10.34 -5.56 -11.45
N LEU A 6 -10.63 -4.56 -12.26
CA LEU A 6 -9.70 -4.00 -13.24
C LEU A 6 -8.52 -3.35 -12.53
N TRP A 7 -8.79 -2.44 -11.60
CA TRP A 7 -7.72 -1.75 -10.84
C TRP A 7 -6.85 -2.71 -10.04
N ARG A 8 -7.43 -3.76 -9.46
CA ARG A 8 -6.65 -4.80 -8.80
C ARG A 8 -5.65 -5.47 -9.75
N ALA A 9 -6.08 -5.80 -10.97
CA ALA A 9 -5.21 -6.40 -11.98
C ALA A 9 -4.11 -5.43 -12.43
N LEU A 10 -4.48 -4.17 -12.72
CA LEU A 10 -3.54 -3.14 -13.17
C LEU A 10 -2.49 -2.79 -12.11
N LEU A 11 -2.89 -2.70 -10.84
CA LEU A 11 -1.98 -2.38 -9.73
C LEU A 11 -1.16 -3.59 -9.24
N GLY A 12 -1.43 -4.80 -9.74
CA GLY A 12 -0.71 -6.01 -9.31
C GLY A 12 -0.95 -6.41 -7.85
N VAL A 13 -2.08 -6.02 -7.25
CA VAL A 13 -2.40 -6.31 -5.84
C VAL A 13 -3.33 -7.51 -5.69
N ASP A 14 -3.23 -8.25 -4.59
CA ASP A 14 -4.07 -9.43 -4.34
C ASP A 14 -5.37 -9.08 -3.57
N ARG A 15 -6.15 -10.10 -3.18
CA ARG A 15 -7.44 -9.94 -2.46
C ARG A 15 -7.30 -9.42 -1.02
N ARG A 16 -6.09 -9.36 -0.48
CA ARG A 16 -5.76 -8.86 0.85
C ARG A 16 -5.61 -7.34 0.89
N THR A 17 -5.48 -6.70 -0.26
CA THR A 17 -5.42 -5.24 -0.39
C THR A 17 -6.80 -4.66 -0.74
N VAL A 18 -7.31 -3.74 0.06
CA VAL A 18 -8.51 -2.97 -0.27
C VAL A 18 -8.05 -1.70 -0.99
N ILE A 19 -8.61 -1.44 -2.17
CA ILE A 19 -8.40 -0.18 -2.90
C ILE A 19 -9.52 0.76 -2.46
N GLU A 20 -9.15 1.83 -1.78
CA GLU A 20 -10.09 2.79 -1.21
C GLU A 20 -10.42 3.88 -2.22
N ASP A 21 -9.40 4.35 -2.92
CA ASP A 21 -9.52 5.43 -3.89
C ASP A 21 -8.44 5.36 -4.98
N ILE A 22 -8.70 5.98 -6.12
CA ILE A 22 -7.75 6.14 -7.23
C ILE A 22 -7.80 7.59 -7.67
N GLU A 23 -6.66 8.27 -7.54
CA GLU A 23 -6.50 9.67 -7.90
C GLU A 23 -5.54 9.81 -9.08
N PHE A 24 -5.89 10.66 -10.04
CA PHE A 24 -4.99 11.10 -11.10
C PHE A 24 -4.45 12.47 -10.69
N ALA A 25 -3.14 12.59 -10.66
CA ALA A 25 -2.44 13.79 -10.23
C ALA A 25 -1.27 14.08 -11.18
N GLU A 26 -0.62 15.21 -10.95
CA GLU A 26 0.62 15.61 -11.61
C GLU A 26 1.71 15.73 -10.54
N ASP A 27 2.96 15.41 -10.90
CA ASP A 27 4.09 15.75 -10.03
C ASP A 27 4.54 17.21 -10.22
N GLY A 28 5.63 17.58 -9.53
CA GLY A 28 6.19 18.93 -9.61
C GLY A 28 6.70 19.34 -11.00
N ASP A 29 6.94 18.37 -11.88
CA ASP A 29 7.40 18.59 -13.25
C ASP A 29 6.23 18.56 -14.26
N GLY A 30 4.99 18.41 -13.79
CA GLY A 30 3.78 18.34 -14.62
C GLY A 30 3.53 16.99 -15.26
N ALA A 31 4.26 15.94 -14.86
CA ALA A 31 4.07 14.60 -15.42
C ALA A 31 2.95 13.85 -14.69
N GLU A 32 1.99 13.33 -15.47
CA GLU A 32 0.85 12.57 -14.96
C GLU A 32 1.26 11.35 -14.14
N LEU A 33 0.53 11.12 -13.05
CA LEU A 33 0.67 9.96 -12.19
C LEU A 33 -0.67 9.52 -11.61
N VAL A 34 -0.73 8.24 -11.25
CA VAL A 34 -1.85 7.66 -10.52
C VAL A 34 -1.42 7.38 -9.08
N VAL A 35 -2.19 7.87 -8.11
CA VAL A 35 -2.06 7.51 -6.69
C VAL A 35 -3.23 6.62 -6.30
N ALA A 36 -2.94 5.37 -5.97
CA ALA A 36 -3.90 4.45 -5.42
C ALA A 36 -3.83 4.46 -3.89
N ARG A 37 -4.87 4.99 -3.23
CA ARG A 37 -5.01 4.86 -1.78
C ARG A 37 -5.50 3.46 -1.46
N VAL A 38 -4.69 2.71 -0.73
CA VAL A 38 -4.95 1.32 -0.40
C VAL A 38 -4.82 1.09 1.09
N ARG A 39 -5.39 0.00 1.57
CA ARG A 39 -5.13 -0.52 2.92
C ARG A 39 -5.11 -2.02 2.94
N SER A 40 -4.49 -2.56 3.99
CA SER A 40 -4.64 -3.99 4.29
C SER A 40 -6.10 -4.29 4.68
N ARG A 41 -6.58 -5.46 4.30
CA ARG A 41 -7.86 -5.99 4.79
C ARG A 41 -7.73 -6.26 6.29
N SER A 42 -8.82 -6.09 7.05
CA SER A 42 -8.83 -6.23 8.51
C SER A 42 -8.21 -7.54 9.03
N GLY A 43 -8.39 -8.67 8.33
CA GLY A 43 -7.77 -9.95 8.71
C GLY A 43 -6.24 -10.02 8.58
N MET A 44 -5.62 -9.02 7.95
CA MET A 44 -4.17 -8.88 7.78
C MET A 44 -3.54 -7.91 8.78
N SER A 45 -4.33 -7.22 9.61
CA SER A 45 -3.80 -6.31 10.62
C SER A 45 -2.96 -7.04 11.67
N GLY A 46 -2.01 -6.34 12.30
CA GLY A 46 -1.16 -6.91 13.35
C GLY A 46 -0.20 -7.99 12.85
N ARG A 47 0.22 -7.92 11.59
CA ARG A 47 1.18 -8.85 10.98
C ARG A 47 2.37 -8.09 10.45
N CYS A 48 3.54 -8.71 10.55
CA CYS A 48 4.76 -8.13 10.00
C CYS A 48 4.66 -8.06 8.47
N GLY A 49 4.88 -6.87 7.90
CA GLY A 49 4.89 -6.67 6.44
C GLY A 49 5.91 -7.55 5.69
N ARG A 50 6.99 -7.98 6.37
CA ARG A 50 8.06 -8.81 5.78
C ARG A 50 7.80 -10.32 5.89
N CYS A 51 7.55 -10.85 7.09
CA CYS A 51 7.38 -12.30 7.30
C CYS A 51 5.93 -12.77 7.44
N GLN A 52 4.96 -11.84 7.46
CA GLN A 52 3.51 -12.10 7.52
C GLN A 52 3.00 -12.81 8.79
N ARG A 53 3.88 -13.08 9.77
CA ARG A 53 3.50 -13.62 11.09
C ARG A 53 2.78 -12.55 11.91
N LYS A 54 1.86 -12.98 12.76
CA LYS A 54 1.26 -12.10 13.78
C LYS A 54 2.36 -11.58 14.70
N ALA A 55 2.31 -10.30 15.01
CA ALA A 55 3.26 -9.64 15.89
C ALA A 55 2.56 -8.55 16.72
N PRO A 56 2.99 -8.30 17.97
CA PRO A 56 2.44 -7.23 18.77
C PRO A 56 2.59 -5.87 18.08
N TRP A 57 1.59 -5.01 18.24
CA TRP A 57 1.64 -3.63 17.76
C TRP A 57 2.82 -2.87 18.38
N TYR A 58 3.46 -1.98 17.60
CA TYR A 58 4.53 -1.11 18.06
C TYR A 58 4.10 0.36 18.06
N ASP A 59 3.85 0.93 16.88
CA ASP A 59 3.33 2.28 16.72
C ASP A 59 2.61 2.45 15.37
N ARG A 60 2.17 3.69 15.08
CA ARG A 60 1.51 4.03 13.81
C ARG A 60 2.49 4.23 12.64
N GLY A 61 3.79 4.17 12.88
CA GLY A 61 4.80 4.62 11.91
C GLY A 61 4.79 6.13 11.73
N GLU A 62 5.31 6.57 10.58
CA GLU A 62 5.50 7.99 10.23
C GLU A 62 4.33 8.55 9.39
N GLY A 63 3.16 7.89 9.44
CA GLY A 63 2.00 8.20 8.62
C GLY A 63 1.93 7.37 7.33
N PRO A 64 1.18 7.84 6.32
CA PRO A 64 1.03 7.14 5.04
C PRO A 64 2.38 6.92 4.38
N ARG A 65 2.68 5.65 4.07
CA ARG A 65 3.84 5.31 3.27
C ARG A 65 3.41 5.21 1.80
N ARG A 66 4.30 5.70 0.92
CA ARG A 66 4.13 5.63 -0.53
C ARG A 66 5.11 4.61 -1.12
N TRP A 67 4.62 3.76 -2.02
CA TRP A 67 5.42 2.77 -2.75
C TRP A 67 5.23 2.94 -4.26
N ARG A 68 6.30 2.72 -5.01
CA ARG A 68 6.25 2.69 -6.48
C ARG A 68 5.62 1.38 -6.97
N GLY A 69 4.55 1.49 -7.75
CA GLY A 69 3.93 0.36 -8.46
C GLY A 69 4.48 0.17 -9.87
N LEU A 70 3.87 -0.75 -10.62
CA LEU A 70 4.11 -0.89 -12.06
C LEU A 70 3.43 0.24 -12.83
N ASP A 71 4.06 0.68 -13.90
CA ASP A 71 3.59 1.80 -14.73
C ASP A 71 2.41 1.37 -15.58
N LEU A 72 1.47 2.30 -15.79
CA LEU A 72 0.40 2.15 -16.76
C LEU A 72 0.84 2.84 -18.06
N GLY A 73 1.67 2.14 -18.83
CA GLY A 73 2.31 2.71 -20.01
C GLY A 73 3.31 3.79 -19.60
N THR A 74 3.03 5.04 -19.95
CA THR A 74 3.86 6.21 -19.60
C THR A 74 3.47 6.84 -18.24
N ILE A 75 2.37 6.38 -17.64
CA ILE A 75 1.85 6.96 -16.39
C ILE A 75 2.45 6.22 -15.20
N ARG A 76 3.13 6.97 -14.34
CA ARG A 76 3.73 6.43 -13.12
C ARG A 76 2.63 6.12 -12.11
N VAL A 77 2.79 5.04 -11.36
CA VAL A 77 1.81 4.60 -10.36
C VAL A 77 2.44 4.54 -8.99
N PHE A 78 1.74 5.09 -8.01
CA PHE A 78 2.08 4.99 -6.60
C PHE A 78 0.94 4.36 -5.82
N LEU A 79 1.28 3.53 -4.85
CA LEU A 79 0.35 3.04 -3.83
C LEU A 79 0.64 3.80 -2.54
N GLU A 80 -0.41 4.23 -1.84
CA GLU A 80 -0.29 4.90 -0.57
C GLU A 80 -1.16 4.22 0.48
N ALA A 81 -0.59 3.95 1.65
CA ALA A 81 -1.31 3.30 2.75
C ALA A 81 -0.71 3.65 4.11
N GLU A 82 -1.55 3.62 5.14
CA GLU A 82 -1.08 3.53 6.53
C GLU A 82 -0.24 2.27 6.72
N ALA A 83 0.97 2.44 7.24
CA ALA A 83 1.95 1.36 7.44
C ALA A 83 2.35 1.26 8.92
N PRO A 84 1.43 0.87 9.82
CA PRO A 84 1.74 0.71 11.24
C PRO A 84 2.80 -0.36 11.45
N ARG A 85 3.73 -0.09 12.37
CA ARG A 85 4.84 -1.00 12.65
C ARG A 85 4.45 -2.00 13.73
N VAL A 86 5.02 -3.20 13.63
CA VAL A 86 4.85 -4.26 14.64
C VAL A 86 6.20 -4.75 15.16
N ASN A 87 6.20 -5.20 16.41
CA ASN A 87 7.37 -5.82 17.06
C ASN A 87 7.54 -7.26 16.57
N CYS A 88 8.10 -7.42 15.38
CA CYS A 88 8.32 -8.73 14.77
C CYS A 88 9.57 -9.41 15.35
N PRO A 89 9.46 -10.52 16.11
CA PRO A 89 10.61 -11.15 16.76
C PRO A 89 11.70 -11.61 15.77
N PRO A 90 11.36 -12.23 14.61
CA PRO A 90 12.35 -12.59 13.60
C PRO A 90 13.15 -11.43 12.98
N MET A 91 12.64 -10.19 13.03
CA MET A 91 13.25 -9.07 12.31
C MET A 91 14.17 -8.21 13.19
N GLY A 92 14.15 -8.40 14.52
CA GLY A 92 15.00 -7.69 15.48
C GLY A 92 14.76 -6.17 15.60
N ARG A 93 13.94 -5.58 14.72
CA ARG A 93 13.51 -4.17 14.74
C ARG A 93 12.03 -4.10 14.30
N PRO A 94 11.28 -3.06 14.68
CA PRO A 94 9.90 -2.86 14.24
C PRO A 94 9.80 -2.61 12.73
N TRP A 95 8.81 -3.22 12.08
CA TRP A 95 8.50 -3.06 10.64
C TRP A 95 7.00 -2.99 10.40
#